data_AF-A0A6C0HG89-F1
#
_entry.id   AF-A0A6C0HG89-F1
#
_cell.length_a   1.000
_cell.length_b   1.000
_cell.length_c   1.000
_cell.angle_alpha   90.00
_cell.angle_beta   90.00
_cell.angle_gamma   90.00
#
_symmetry.space_group_name_H-M   'P 1'
#
loop_
_entity.id
_entity.type
_entity.pdbx_description
1 polymer ?
#
loop_
_entity_poly.entity_id
_entity_poly.type
_entity_poly.pdbx_seq_one_letter_code
_entity_poly.pdbx_strand_id
1 'polypeptide(L)'
;MKELSWIALAVAVIVVLAMLTKTWEPFALEFVDSTNMQRTDANKDSSYAQVTNNVKPPSDLGIPAVTGIETPFRVNLFNSFVPT
;
A
#
# COMPACT_ATOMS: atom_id res chain seq x y z
N MET A 1 38.79 37.90 18.75
CA MET A 1 38.34 37.62 17.36
C MET A 1 37.94 36.15 17.20
N LYS A 2 38.84 35.17 17.45
CA LYS A 2 38.53 33.73 17.30
C LYS A 2 37.35 33.24 18.14
N GLU A 3 37.24 33.65 19.40
CA GLU A 3 36.11 33.26 20.28
C GLU A 3 34.75 33.76 19.76
N LEU A 4 34.71 35.00 19.24
CA LEU A 4 33.53 35.57 18.60
C LEU A 4 33.17 34.84 17.30
N SER A 5 34.17 34.37 16.55
CA SER A 5 33.96 33.58 15.33
C SER A 5 33.31 32.22 15.63
N TRP A 6 33.72 31.55 16.71
CA TRP A 6 33.10 30.28 17.11
C TRP A 6 31.66 30.44 17.56
N ILE A 7 31.36 31.52 18.30
CA ILE A 7 29.99 31.85 18.71
C ILE A 7 29.11 32.16 17.50
N ALA A 8 29.60 32.97 16.56
CA ALA A 8 28.88 33.29 15.33
C ALA A 8 28.61 32.04 14.48
N LEU A 9 29.57 31.12 14.41
CA LEU A 9 29.42 29.86 13.68
C LEU A 9 28.39 28.94 14.35
N ALA A 10 28.38 28.84 15.68
CA ALA A 10 27.37 28.08 16.41
C ALA A 10 25.95 28.63 16.17
N VAL A 11 25.78 29.95 16.20
CA VAL A 11 24.50 30.60 15.91
C VAL A 11 24.06 30.34 14.47
N ALA A 12 24.97 30.43 13.50
CA ALA A 12 24.67 30.14 12.11
C ALA A 12 24.16 28.70 11.90
N VAL A 13 24.79 27.72 12.57
CA VAL A 13 24.36 26.31 12.51
C VAL A 13 22.95 26.13 13.08
N ILE A 14 22.66 26.76 14.23
CA ILE A 14 21.33 26.67 14.86
C ILE A 14 20.25 27.25 13.95
N VAL A 15 20.51 28.40 13.32
CA VAL A 15 19.57 29.04 12.40
C VAL A 15 19.31 28.15 11.17
N VAL A 16 20.35 27.57 10.59
CA VAL A 16 20.22 26.66 9.44
C VAL A 16 19.39 25.42 9.80
N LEU A 17 19.65 24.80 10.95
CA LEU A 17 18.87 23.66 11.42
C LEU A 17 17.40 24.02 11.66
N ALA A 18 17.11 25.19 12.25
CA ALA A 18 15.74 25.65 12.46
C ALA A 18 14.98 25.91 11.15
N MET A 19 15.68 26.37 10.10
CA MET A 19 15.05 26.55 8.78
C MET A 19 14.75 25.19 8.11
N LEU A 20 15.65 24.21 8.24
CA LEU A 20 15.48 22.87 7.67
C LEU A 20 14.32 22.10 8.32
N THR A 21 14.11 22.27 9.63
CA THR A 21 13.00 21.59 10.33
C THR A 21 11.64 22.25 10.08
N LYS A 22 11.60 23.53 9.70
CA LYS A 22 10.35 24.23 9.36
C LYS A 22 9.74 23.75 8.04
N THR A 23 10.57 23.25 7.12
CA THR A 23 10.14 22.71 5.82
C THR A 23 9.73 21.24 5.86
N TRP A 24 9.80 20.59 7.03
CA TRP A 24 9.28 19.24 7.19
C TRP A 24 7.76 19.29 7.27
N GLU A 25 7.10 18.92 6.18
CA GLU A 25 5.69 18.60 6.19
C GLU A 25 5.51 17.23 6.88
N PRO A 26 4.80 17.14 8.01
CA PRO A 26 4.49 15.85 8.60
C PRO A 26 3.64 15.06 7.61
N PHE A 27 3.86 13.75 7.57
CA PHE A 27 3.05 12.85 6.75
C PHE A 27 1.58 12.99 7.17
N ALA A 28 0.78 13.63 6.32
CA ALA A 28 -0.63 13.86 6.60
C ALA A 28 -1.38 12.53 6.44
N LEU A 29 -1.88 12.03 7.57
CA LEU A 29 -2.67 10.80 7.67
C LEU A 29 -3.91 10.79 6.76
N GLU A 30 -4.38 11.97 6.35
CA GLU A 30 -5.48 12.17 5.41
C GLU A 30 -5.20 11.60 4.00
N PHE A 31 -3.93 11.49 3.60
CA PHE A 31 -3.54 10.88 2.31
C PHE A 31 -3.28 9.38 2.41
N VAL A 32 -3.39 8.80 3.61
CA VAL A 32 -3.23 7.35 3.77
C VAL A 32 -4.52 6.68 3.34
N ASP A 33 -4.47 5.97 2.21
CA ASP A 33 -5.58 5.16 1.75
C ASP A 33 -5.87 4.03 2.76
N SER A 34 -6.92 4.23 3.56
CA SER A 34 -7.41 3.27 4.55
C SER A 34 -8.54 2.39 4.02
N THR A 35 -8.87 2.47 2.72
CA THR A 35 -10.00 1.75 2.12
C THR A 35 -9.87 0.23 2.32
N ASN A 36 -8.65 -0.30 2.28
CA ASN A 36 -8.41 -1.73 2.52
C ASN A 36 -8.60 -2.12 3.99
N MET A 37 -8.25 -1.25 4.94
CA MET A 37 -8.57 -1.46 6.36
C MET A 37 -10.09 -1.46 6.57
N GLN A 38 -10.81 -0.51 5.98
CA GLN A 38 -12.27 -0.43 6.07
C GLN A 38 -12.95 -1.68 5.50
N ARG A 39 -12.50 -2.18 4.34
CA ARG A 39 -13.01 -3.43 3.74
C ARG A 39 -12.71 -4.65 4.58
N THR A 40 -11.56 -4.69 5.23
CA THR A 40 -11.16 -5.80 6.11
C THR A 40 -12.02 -5.82 7.37
N ASP A 41 -12.23 -4.67 8.00
CA ASP A 41 -13.05 -4.56 9.20
C ASP A 41 -14.53 -4.88 8.91
N ALA A 42 -15.05 -4.41 7.78
CA ALA A 42 -16.42 -4.71 7.34
C ALA A 42 -16.67 -6.20 7.04
N ASN A 43 -15.63 -6.97 6.68
CA ASN A 43 -15.74 -8.39 6.34
C ASN A 43 -15.17 -9.31 7.42
N LYS A 44 -14.76 -8.78 8.58
CA LYS A 44 -14.22 -9.53 9.71
C LYS A 44 -15.16 -10.65 10.18
N ASP A 45 -16.46 -10.38 10.20
CA ASP A 45 -17.47 -11.32 10.73
C ASP A 45 -17.91 -12.36 9.68
N SER A 46 -17.38 -12.27 8.47
CA SER A 46 -17.68 -13.17 7.36
C SER A 46 -16.45 -14.01 7.01
N SER A 47 -16.34 -15.20 7.59
CA SER A 47 -15.29 -16.17 7.22
C SER A 47 -15.49 -16.77 5.82
N TYR A 48 -16.64 -16.55 5.18
CA TYR A 48 -16.99 -17.11 3.87
C TYR A 48 -16.86 -16.13 2.69
N ALA A 49 -17.07 -14.82 2.90
CA ALA A 49 -16.87 -13.81 1.86
C ALA A 49 -15.43 -13.30 1.87
N GLN A 50 -14.50 -14.14 1.41
CA GLN A 50 -13.17 -13.68 1.05
C GLN A 50 -13.28 -12.84 -0.23
N VAL A 51 -13.43 -11.52 -0.07
CA VAL A 51 -13.17 -10.55 -1.14
C VAL A 51 -11.65 -10.37 -1.26
N THR A 52 -10.96 -11.43 -1.70
CA THR A 52 -9.63 -11.26 -2.28
C THR A 52 -9.77 -10.36 -3.51
N ASN A 53 -8.68 -9.71 -3.94
CA ASN A 53 -8.65 -8.89 -5.16
C ASN A 53 -9.16 -9.72 -6.36
N ASN A 54 -10.47 -9.68 -6.58
CA ASN A 54 -11.16 -10.40 -7.65
C ASN A 54 -11.01 -9.55 -8.92
N VAL A 55 -9.75 -9.35 -9.32
CA VAL A 55 -9.45 -8.89 -10.65
C VAL A 55 -9.97 -10.01 -11.54
N LYS A 56 -10.97 -9.74 -12.37
CA LYS A 56 -11.29 -10.67 -13.45
C LYS A 56 -10.25 -10.40 -14.54
N PRO A 57 -9.52 -11.41 -15.01
CA PRO A 57 -8.67 -11.21 -16.17
C PRO A 57 -9.55 -10.71 -17.33
N PRO A 58 -9.04 -9.81 -18.18
CA PRO A 58 -9.71 -9.52 -19.44
C PRO A 58 -9.97 -10.85 -20.18
N SER A 59 -11.12 -10.94 -20.85
CA SER A 59 -11.67 -12.19 -21.42
C SER A 59 -10.81 -12.86 -22.50
N ASP A 60 -9.67 -12.26 -22.86
CA ASP A 60 -8.80 -12.69 -23.93
C ASP A 60 -7.32 -12.64 -23.49
N LEU A 61 -6.94 -13.54 -22.57
CA LEU A 61 -5.53 -13.76 -22.23
C LEU A 61 -4.83 -14.71 -23.22
N GLY A 62 -5.48 -15.14 -24.31
CA GLY A 62 -4.92 -16.13 -25.25
C GLY A 62 -4.61 -17.49 -24.61
N ILE A 63 -5.18 -17.77 -23.44
CA ILE A 63 -4.94 -19.02 -22.69
C ILE A 63 -5.87 -20.10 -23.26
N PRO A 64 -5.36 -21.29 -23.62
CA PRO A 64 -6.20 -22.40 -24.06
C PRO A 64 -7.25 -22.74 -23.00
N ALA A 65 -8.47 -23.07 -23.43
CA ALA A 65 -9.55 -23.43 -22.52
C ALA A 65 -9.10 -24.60 -21.63
N VAL A 66 -9.05 -24.37 -20.31
CA VAL A 66 -8.68 -25.40 -19.35
C VAL A 66 -9.77 -26.46 -19.35
N THR A 67 -9.40 -27.70 -19.68
CA THR A 67 -10.31 -28.85 -19.75
C THR A 67 -10.60 -29.37 -18.35
N GLY A 68 -11.89 -29.50 -17.99
CA GLY A 68 -12.30 -30.09 -16.71
C GLY A 68 -13.60 -29.50 -16.16
N ILE A 69 -13.99 -29.94 -14.96
CA ILE A 69 -15.14 -29.38 -14.22
C ILE A 69 -14.65 -28.22 -13.34
N GLU A 70 -15.22 -27.03 -13.51
CA GLU A 70 -14.90 -25.86 -12.69
C GLU A 70 -15.28 -26.11 -11.22
N THR A 71 -14.36 -25.84 -10.30
CA THR A 71 -14.63 -25.93 -8.86
C THR A 71 -14.96 -24.55 -8.28
N PRO A 72 -15.63 -24.46 -7.11
CA PRO A 72 -15.90 -23.17 -6.47
C PRO A 72 -14.63 -22.46 -5.95
N PHE A 73 -13.46 -23.08 -6.06
CA PHE A 73 -12.20 -22.52 -5.58
C PHE A 73 -11.48 -21.75 -6.70
N ARG A 74 -10.92 -20.59 -6.36
CA ARG A 74 -10.11 -19.75 -7.25
C ARG A 74 -8.72 -19.56 -6.65
N VAL A 75 -7.70 -19.56 -7.51
CA VAL A 75 -6.33 -19.20 -7.12
C VAL A 75 -5.96 -17.93 -7.87
N ASN A 76 -5.89 -16.81 -7.15
CA ASN A 76 -5.64 -15.47 -7.71
C ASN A 76 -6.62 -15.14 -8.84
N LEU A 77 -6.10 -15.06 -10.07
CA LEU A 77 -6.79 -14.65 -11.28
C LEU A 77 -7.48 -15.82 -12.00
N PHE A 78 -7.18 -17.07 -11.61
CA PHE A 78 -7.56 -18.27 -12.34
C PHE A 78 -8.58 -19.11 -11.58
N ASN A 79 -9.58 -19.58 -12.33
CA ASN A 79 -10.48 -20.64 -11.88
C ASN A 79 -9.71 -21.95 -11.77
N SER A 80 -10.03 -22.75 -10.75
CA SER A 80 -9.49 -24.11 -10.65
C SER A 80 -10.46 -25.11 -11.28
N PHE A 81 -9.91 -26.10 -11.97
CA PHE A 81 -10.66 -27.14 -12.68
C PHE A 81 -10.19 -28.52 -12.20
N VAL A 82 -11.12 -29.45 -12.00
CA VAL A 82 -10.81 -30.87 -11.81
C VAL A 82 -10.58 -31.50 -13.18
N PRO A 83 -9.43 -32.14 -13.42
CA PRO A 83 -9.18 -32.86 -14.67
C PRO A 83 -10.24 -33.95 -14.86
N THR A 84 -10.80 -34.03 -16.06
CA THR A 84 -11.67 -35.14 -16.50
C THR A 84 -10.88 -36.08 -17.39
#